data_AF-A0A920QVN5-F1
#
_entry.id   AF-A0A920QVN5-F1
#
_cell.length_a   1.000
_cell.length_b   1.000
_cell.length_c   1.000
_cell.angle_alpha   90.00
_cell.angle_beta   90.00
_cell.angle_gamma   90.00
#
_symmetry.space_group_name_H-M   'P 1'
#
loop_
_entity.id
_entity.type
_entity.pdbx_description
1 polymer ?
#
loop_
_entity_poly.entity_id
_entity_poly.type
_entity_poly.pdbx_seq_one_letter_code
_entity_poly.pdbx_strand_id
1 'polypeptide(L)' 'MFGTRSSVVVDPSEERIQTEFSGVSRTYLPLHSVLRIDEVEKQGVSKVTDAEGGNVTQFPVPMYTPPDQGGKGGAGDS' A
#
# COMPACT_ATOMS: atom_id res chain seq x y z
N MET A 1 -2.16 15.81 -21.16
CA MET A 1 -2.83 15.58 -22.46
C MET A 1 -2.22 14.35 -23.08
N PHE A 2 -2.94 13.22 -23.06
CA PHE A 2 -2.55 12.02 -23.81
C PHE A 2 -3.24 12.05 -25.17
N GLY A 3 -2.54 12.55 -26.18
CA GLY A 3 -2.72 12.10 -27.56
C GLY A 3 -1.70 10.99 -27.80
N THR A 4 -1.97 9.93 -28.54
CA THR A 4 -2.47 10.01 -29.91
C THR A 4 -2.97 8.63 -30.34
N ARG A 5 -4.24 8.56 -30.76
CA ARG A 5 -4.84 7.56 -31.68
C ARG A 5 -4.32 6.11 -31.59
N SER A 6 -4.95 5.30 -30.74
CA SER A 6 -5.23 3.90 -31.06
C SER A 6 -6.75 3.70 -31.10
N SER A 7 -7.36 4.14 -32.19
CA SER A 7 -8.61 3.51 -32.61
C SER A 7 -8.27 2.06 -32.91
N VAL A 8 -8.69 1.12 -32.05
CA VAL A 8 -8.92 -0.33 -32.31
C VAL A 8 -8.90 -1.01 -30.93
N VAL A 9 -10.11 -1.21 -30.40
CA VAL A 9 -10.47 -2.05 -29.25
C VAL A 9 -9.73 -1.73 -27.93
N VAL A 10 -10.35 -0.88 -27.11
CA VAL A 10 -9.95 -0.71 -25.70
C VAL A 10 -10.47 -1.91 -24.90
N ASP A 11 -9.67 -2.44 -23.97
CA ASP A 11 -10.11 -3.51 -23.07
C ASP A 11 -11.19 -2.98 -22.11
N PRO A 12 -12.36 -3.64 -21.96
CA PRO A 12 -13.41 -3.19 -21.03
C PRO A 12 -12.92 -2.98 -19.59
N SER A 13 -11.87 -3.67 -19.18
CA SER A 13 -11.25 -3.53 -17.86
C SER A 13 -10.53 -2.18 -17.70
N GLU A 14 -9.91 -1.69 -18.78
CA GLU A 14 -9.21 -0.40 -18.79
C GLU A 14 -10.21 0.76 -18.76
N GLU A 15 -11.31 0.66 -19.51
CA GLU A 15 -12.39 1.68 -19.50
C GLU A 15 -13.04 1.81 -18.10
N ARG A 16 -13.21 0.69 -17.39
CA ARG A 16 -13.74 0.69 -16.02
C ARG A 16 -12.83 1.44 -15.06
N ILE A 17 -11.52 1.15 -15.11
CA ILE A 17 -10.53 1.84 -14.27
C ILE A 17 -10.48 3.33 -14.63
N GLN A 18 -10.50 3.66 -15.92
CA GLN A 18 -10.54 5.05 -16.37
C GLN A 18 -11.77 5.79 -15.83
N THR A 19 -12.93 5.14 -15.82
CA THR A 19 -14.17 5.70 -15.27
C THR A 19 -14.07 5.89 -13.76
N GLU A 20 -13.55 4.89 -13.04
CA GLU A 20 -13.40 4.92 -11.57
C GLU A 20 -12.52 6.09 -11.09
N PHE A 21 -11.43 6.37 -11.83
CA PHE A 21 -10.51 7.46 -11.54
C PHE A 21 -10.82 8.75 -12.30
N SER A 22 -11.98 8.84 -12.98
CA SER A 22 -12.37 10.04 -13.70
C SER A 22 -12.52 11.23 -12.76
N GLY A 23 -11.74 12.29 -13.00
CA GLY A 23 -11.71 13.50 -12.17
C GLY A 23 -10.78 13.45 -10.95
N VAL A 24 -10.09 12.33 -10.71
CA VAL A 24 -9.07 12.23 -9.66
C VAL A 24 -7.74 12.78 -10.15
N SER A 25 -7.22 13.82 -9.49
CA SER A 25 -5.91 14.41 -9.82
C SER A 25 -4.75 13.83 -9.01
N ARG A 26 -5.05 13.29 -7.81
CA ARG A 26 -4.06 12.71 -6.91
C ARG A 26 -4.70 11.65 -6.00
N THR A 27 -4.07 10.50 -5.93
CA THR A 27 -4.45 9.40 -5.03
C THR A 27 -3.40 9.26 -3.94
N TYR A 28 -3.81 9.30 -2.67
CA TYR A 28 -2.92 9.05 -1.53
C TYR A 28 -2.97 7.57 -1.18
N LEU A 29 -1.84 6.88 -1.35
CA LEU A 29 -1.69 5.48 -0.96
C LEU A 29 -0.98 5.39 0.39
N PRO A 30 -1.54 4.69 1.38
CA PRO A 30 -0.79 4.35 2.58
C PRO A 30 0.45 3.54 2.23
N LEU A 31 1.55 3.76 2.95
CA LEU A 31 2.82 3.10 2.67
C LEU A 31 2.70 1.56 2.72
N HIS A 32 1.92 1.05 3.67
CA HIS A 32 1.71 -0.39 3.86
C HIS A 32 0.74 -1.01 2.82
N SER A 33 0.10 -0.22 1.97
CA SER A 33 -0.77 -0.71 0.89
C SER A 33 -0.01 -1.08 -0.37
N VAL A 34 1.27 -0.69 -0.50
CA VAL A 34 2.12 -1.07 -1.63
C VAL A 34 2.82 -2.38 -1.30
N LEU A 35 2.40 -3.46 -1.98
CA LEU A 35 2.97 -4.80 -1.76
C LEU A 35 4.27 -5.01 -2.54
N ARG A 36 4.31 -4.61 -3.81
CA ARG A 36 5.46 -4.81 -4.71
C ARG A 36 5.47 -3.76 -5.82
N ILE A 37 6.67 -3.37 -6.23
CA ILE A 37 6.91 -2.56 -7.42
C ILE A 37 7.84 -3.38 -8.31
N ASP A 38 7.34 -3.76 -9.48
CA ASP A 38 8.11 -4.52 -10.46
C ASP A 38 8.48 -3.62 -11.64
N GLU A 39 9.73 -3.71 -12.08
CA GLU A 39 10.14 -3.20 -13.38
C GLU A 39 9.83 -4.25 -14.45
N VAL A 40 9.19 -3.82 -15.54
CA VAL A 40 8.75 -4.73 -16.61
C VAL A 40 9.07 -4.14 -17.98
N GLU A 41 9.38 -5.01 -18.95
CA GLU A 41 9.69 -4.61 -20.33
C GLU A 41 8.45 -4.13 -21.12
N LYS A 42 7.27 -4.65 -20.77
CA LYS A 42 5.99 -4.31 -21.41
C LYS A 42 4.93 -4.04 -20.36
N GLN A 43 4.12 -3.01 -20.59
CA GLN A 43 3.01 -2.66 -19.71
C GLN A 43 1.99 -3.81 -19.65
N GLY A 44 1.68 -4.28 -18.44
CA GLY A 44 0.67 -5.30 -18.20
C GLY A 44 -0.74 -4.73 -18.08
N VAL A 45 -1.73 -5.62 -17.99
CA VAL A 45 -3.14 -5.24 -17.77
C VAL A 45 -3.31 -4.72 -16.35
N SER A 46 -3.78 -3.48 -16.22
CA SER A 46 -4.18 -2.92 -14.92
C SER A 46 -5.49 -3.57 -14.48
N LYS A 47 -5.54 -4.10 -13.26
CA LYS A 47 -6.73 -4.75 -12.71
C LYS A 47 -7.02 -4.19 -11.33
N VAL A 48 -8.26 -3.74 -11.12
CA VAL A 48 -8.79 -3.40 -9.80
C VAL A 48 -9.66 -4.56 -9.35
N THR A 49 -9.40 -5.06 -8.15
CA THR A 49 -10.22 -6.07 -7.49
C THR A 49 -10.49 -5.61 -6.08
N ASP A 50 -11.71 -5.83 -5.60
CA ASP A 50 -12.02 -5.59 -4.20
C ASP A 50 -11.11 -6.43 -3.32
N ALA A 51 -10.45 -5.77 -2.38
CA ALA A 51 -9.69 -6.46 -1.36
C ALA A 51 -10.68 -7.05 -0.35
N GLU A 52 -11.08 -8.31 -0.52
CA GLU A 52 -11.75 -9.05 0.54
C GLU A 52 -10.77 -9.15 1.72
N GLY A 53 -11.08 -8.46 2.82
CA GLY A 53 -10.19 -8.32 3.97
C GLY A 53 -9.80 -9.68 4.56
N GLY A 54 -8.64 -10.21 4.19
CA GLY A 54 -8.30 -11.57 4.56
C GLY A 54 -6.86 -11.97 4.28
N ASN A 55 -5.86 -11.21 4.78
CA ASN A 55 -4.55 -11.71 5.29
C ASN A 55 -3.54 -10.56 5.58
N VAL A 56 -4.00 -9.41 6.08
CA VAL A 56 -3.06 -8.37 6.52
C VAL A 56 -2.66 -8.68 7.96
N THR A 57 -1.61 -9.48 8.15
CA THR A 57 -1.02 -9.66 9.48
C THR A 57 -0.22 -8.41 9.84
N GLN A 58 -0.45 -7.87 11.03
CA GLN A 58 0.30 -6.71 11.52
C GLN A 58 1.77 -7.06 11.63
N PHE A 59 2.64 -6.26 11.01
CA PHE A 59 4.08 -6.44 11.11
C PHE A 59 4.50 -6.36 12.60
N PRO A 60 5.37 -7.26 13.09
CA PRO A 60 5.79 -7.27 14.49
C PRO A 60 6.40 -5.90 14.86
N VAL A 61 5.80 -5.23 15.84
CA VAL A 61 6.41 -4.04 16.42
C VAL A 61 7.60 -4.47 17.27
N PRO A 62 8.79 -3.86 17.11
CA PRO A 62 9.92 -4.16 17.98
C PRO A 62 9.55 -3.80 19.42
N MET A 63 9.37 -4.81 20.28
CA MET A 63 9.31 -4.66 21.73
C MET A 63 10.72 -4.36 22.25
N TYR A 64 11.23 -3.16 21.98
CA TYR A 64 12.35 -2.61 22.73
C TYR A 64 11.83 -1.38 23.47
N THR A 65 11.16 -1.60 24.58
CA THR A 65 11.24 -0.66 25.69
C THR A 65 12.63 -0.85 26.31
N PRO A 66 13.54 0.14 26.21
CA PRO A 66 14.78 0.09 26.96
C PRO A 66 14.44 -0.03 28.46
N PRO A 67 15.24 -0.76 29.26
CA PRO A 67 15.03 -0.78 30.69
C PRO A 67 15.11 0.67 31.19
N ASP A 68 14.11 1.08 31.97
CA ASP A 68 14.10 2.34 32.70
C ASP A 68 15.36 2.40 33.58
N GLN A 69 16.39 3.08 33.06
CA GLN A 69 17.60 3.36 33.80
C GLN A 69 17.42 4.72 34.45
N GLY A 70 16.79 4.74 35.64
CA GLY A 70 16.78 5.95 36.46
C GLY A 70 15.88 5.97 37.70
N GLY A 71 16.31 5.39 38.83
CA GLY A 71 15.75 5.82 40.12
C GLY A 71 15.98 4.96 41.36
N LYS A 72 17.17 5.09 41.97
CA LYS A 72 17.47 5.05 43.44
C LYS A 72 16.37 4.56 44.43
N GLY A 73 16.73 3.57 45.26
CA GLY A 73 16.43 3.61 46.71
C GLY A 73 15.87 2.35 47.39
N GLY A 74 16.70 1.70 48.23
CA GLY A 74 16.26 1.27 49.57
C GLY A 74 15.79 -0.18 49.79
N ALA A 75 16.67 -0.95 50.46
CA ALA A 75 16.42 -1.87 51.59
C ALA A 75 15.40 -3.02 51.49
N GLY A 76 15.85 -4.21 51.90
CA GLY A 76 14.97 -5.27 52.39
C GLY A 76 15.49 -6.70 52.19
N ASP A 77 16.64 -7.03 52.78
CA ASP A 77 16.96 -8.44 53.10
C ASP A 77 16.34 -8.73 54.48
N SER A 78 15.44 -9.72 54.51
CA SER A 78 14.92 -10.40 55.70
C SER A 78 14.44 -11.78 55.27
#